data_AF-A0A8H3BC61-F1
#
_entry.id   AF-A0A8H3BC61-F1
#
_cell.length_a   1.000
_cell.length_b   1.000
_cell.length_c   1.000
_cell.angle_alpha   90.00
_cell.angle_beta   90.00
_cell.angle_gamma   90.00
#
_symmetry.space_group_name_H-M   'P 1'
#
loop_
_entity.id
_entity.type
_entity.pdbx_description
1 polymer ?
#
loop_
_entity_poly.entity_id
_entity_poly.type
_entity_poly.pdbx_seq_one_letter_code
_entity_poly.pdbx_strand_id
1 'polypeptide(L)'
;MRDLDRAFFKKGVPMIAAQIEARQTGELLKASVLRPHILDLPKITNVVRTNDGDEGKRLLLLGISGPDHLPSEAKEYLNSKGATLVSHSIELDYDYWTADQILRAVLPPELGEGSPTAFSINGHIAHMNLRDEYLPYRFLIGQVILDVCNLYLP
;
A
#
# COMPACT_ATOMS: atom_id res chain seq x y z
N MET A 1 -2.83 -5.69 29.16
CA MET A 1 -2.67 -4.82 27.98
C MET A 1 -2.96 -5.70 26.78
N ARG A 2 -3.84 -5.29 25.87
CA ARG A 2 -4.08 -6.08 24.64
C ARG A 2 -3.01 -5.62 23.65
N ASP A 3 -1.95 -6.40 23.50
CA ASP A 3 -0.84 -6.05 22.63
C ASP A 3 -1.28 -6.18 21.16
N LEU A 4 -0.92 -5.19 20.35
CA LEU A 4 -1.21 -5.18 18.93
C LEU A 4 -0.17 -6.01 18.19
N ASP A 5 -0.60 -7.14 17.62
CA ASP A 5 0.24 -7.93 16.74
C ASP A 5 0.33 -7.27 15.35
N ARG A 6 1.40 -6.51 15.12
CA ARG A 6 1.67 -5.85 13.84
C ARG A 6 1.93 -6.84 12.70
N ALA A 7 2.36 -8.07 13.01
CA ALA A 7 2.61 -9.08 11.98
C ALA A 7 1.31 -9.53 11.29
N PHE A 8 0.16 -9.43 11.97
CA PHE A 8 -1.15 -9.67 11.39
C PHE A 8 -1.44 -8.78 10.16
N PHE A 9 -0.82 -7.60 10.10
CA PHE A 9 -1.01 -6.63 9.02
C PHE A 9 -0.01 -6.79 7.87
N LYS A 10 0.81 -7.84 7.87
CA LYS A 10 1.66 -8.17 6.74
C LYS A 10 0.88 -8.94 5.67
N LYS A 11 0.87 -8.43 4.45
CA LYS A 11 0.19 -9.05 3.31
C LYS A 11 1.05 -8.99 2.05
N GLY A 12 1.42 -10.17 1.55
CA GLY A 12 2.02 -10.31 0.22
C GLY A 12 0.94 -10.24 -0.86
N VAL A 13 1.15 -9.40 -1.87
CA VAL A 13 0.27 -9.29 -3.03
C VAL A 13 1.05 -9.73 -4.27
N PRO A 14 0.79 -10.93 -4.82
CA PRO A 14 1.43 -11.38 -6.05
C PRO A 14 0.90 -10.60 -7.24
N MET A 15 1.78 -10.29 -8.18
CA MET A 15 1.48 -9.54 -9.40
C MET A 15 2.50 -9.85 -10.50
N ILE A 16 2.34 -9.19 -11.64
CA ILE A 16 3.34 -9.15 -12.70
C ILE A 16 3.98 -7.77 -12.78
N ALA A 17 5.20 -7.72 -13.28
CA ALA A 17 5.88 -6.49 -13.63
C ALA A 17 6.43 -6.58 -15.05
N ALA A 18 6.58 -5.43 -15.72
CA ALA A 18 7.29 -5.33 -16.98
C ALA A 18 8.72 -4.85 -16.71
N GLN A 19 9.71 -5.67 -17.06
CA GLN A 19 11.10 -5.27 -17.11
C GLN A 19 11.33 -4.42 -18.36
N ILE A 20 11.77 -3.19 -18.15
CA ILE A 20 11.89 -2.14 -19.16
C ILE A 20 13.25 -1.44 -19.05
N GLU A 21 13.68 -0.78 -20.11
CA GLU A 21 14.83 0.11 -20.04
C GLU A 21 14.45 1.39 -19.28
N ALA A 22 15.34 1.89 -18.42
CA ALA A 22 15.08 3.05 -17.57
C ALA A 22 14.69 4.29 -18.39
N ARG A 23 15.26 4.46 -19.58
CA ARG A 23 14.94 5.54 -20.52
C ARG A 23 13.49 5.52 -21.05
N GLN A 24 12.84 4.36 -21.05
CA GLN A 24 11.46 4.19 -21.55
C GLN A 24 10.41 4.44 -20.47
N THR A 25 10.80 4.51 -19.19
CA THR A 25 9.89 4.65 -18.05
C THR A 25 8.83 5.74 -18.24
N GLY A 26 9.28 6.95 -18.59
CA GLY A 26 8.37 8.10 -18.75
C GLY A 26 7.38 7.96 -19.90
N GLU A 27 7.75 7.26 -20.97
CA GLU A 27 6.86 6.97 -22.11
C GLU A 27 5.80 5.94 -21.69
N LEU A 28 6.24 4.82 -21.10
CA LEU A 28 5.36 3.70 -20.74
C LEU A 28 4.35 4.06 -19.66
N LEU A 29 4.74 4.91 -18.69
CA LEU A 29 3.82 5.44 -17.67
C LEU A 29 2.67 6.27 -18.26
N LYS A 30 2.86 6.87 -19.45
CA LYS A 30 1.88 7.75 -20.11
C LYS A 30 1.08 7.03 -21.20
N ALA A 31 1.50 5.84 -21.61
CA ALA A 31 0.83 5.07 -22.64
C ALA A 31 -0.61 4.74 -22.21
N SER A 32 -1.60 5.15 -23.00
CA SER A 32 -3.03 4.95 -22.70
C SER A 32 -3.39 3.48 -22.53
N VAL A 33 -2.70 2.60 -23.27
CA VAL A 33 -2.90 1.15 -23.22
C VAL A 33 -2.31 0.50 -21.97
N LEU A 34 -1.37 1.16 -21.27
CA LEU A 34 -0.75 0.63 -20.05
C LEU A 34 -1.27 1.30 -18.78
N ARG A 35 -1.60 2.59 -18.85
CA ARG A 35 -2.01 3.38 -17.68
C ARG A 35 -3.07 2.72 -16.80
N PRO A 36 -4.14 2.08 -17.33
CA PRO A 36 -5.14 1.40 -16.52
C PRO A 36 -4.64 0.16 -15.77
N HIS A 37 -3.48 -0.37 -16.16
CA HIS A 37 -2.90 -1.61 -15.67
C HIS A 37 -1.69 -1.40 -14.78
N ILE A 38 -1.14 -0.18 -14.71
CA ILE A 38 -0.04 0.16 -13.83
C ILE A 38 -0.54 0.13 -12.38
N LEU A 39 0.28 -0.39 -11.47
CA LEU A 39 -0.02 -0.40 -10.05
C LEU A 39 -0.23 1.04 -9.55
N ASP A 40 -1.38 1.30 -8.93
CA ASP A 40 -1.71 2.60 -8.32
C ASP A 40 -2.19 2.36 -6.88
N LEU A 41 -1.22 2.16 -5.99
CA LEU A 41 -1.46 1.98 -4.56
C LEU A 41 -0.81 3.12 -3.77
N PRO A 42 -1.51 3.72 -2.79
CA PRO A 42 -0.92 4.72 -1.91
C PRO A 42 0.37 4.20 -1.24
N LYS A 43 1.37 5.07 -1.06
CA LYS A 43 2.66 4.74 -0.41
C LYS A 43 3.52 3.70 -1.15
N ILE A 44 3.05 3.10 -2.25
CA ILE A 44 3.80 2.11 -3.04
C ILE A 44 4.21 2.73 -4.37
N THR A 45 5.50 2.66 -4.69
CA THR A 45 6.01 3.11 -5.99
C THR A 45 5.73 2.08 -7.07
N ASN A 46 5.24 2.53 -8.22
CA ASN A 46 4.93 1.67 -9.36
C ASN A 46 6.13 1.35 -10.26
N VAL A 47 7.29 1.97 -10.02
CA VAL A 47 8.54 1.68 -10.72
C VAL A 47 9.62 1.38 -9.69
N VAL A 48 10.22 0.20 -9.78
CA VAL A 48 11.29 -0.25 -8.88
C VAL A 48 12.53 -0.66 -9.68
N ARG A 49 13.68 -0.78 -8.99
CA ARG A 49 14.92 -1.28 -9.61
C ARG A 49 14.84 -2.80 -9.74
N THR A 50 15.55 -3.34 -10.73
CA THR A 50 15.72 -4.79 -10.86
C THR A 50 16.67 -5.32 -9.78
N ASN A 51 16.50 -6.58 -9.38
CA ASN A 51 17.32 -7.22 -8.35
C ASN A 51 18.73 -7.58 -8.82
N ASP A 52 18.98 -7.56 -10.13
CA ASP A 52 20.26 -7.89 -10.77
C ASP A 52 21.30 -6.75 -10.70
N GLY A 53 20.92 -5.60 -10.14
CA GLY A 53 21.82 -4.44 -10.01
C GLY A 53 22.04 -3.66 -11.31
N ASP A 54 21.32 -3.99 -12.39
CA ASP A 54 21.41 -3.28 -13.66
C ASP A 54 20.72 -1.90 -13.54
N GLU A 55 21.52 -0.84 -13.40
CA GLU A 55 21.00 0.53 -13.33
C GLU A 55 20.30 0.99 -14.63
N GLY A 56 20.50 0.27 -15.73
CA GLY A 56 19.83 0.49 -17.01
C GLY A 56 18.39 -0.03 -17.03
N LYS A 57 17.99 -0.90 -16.10
CA LYS A 57 16.67 -1.56 -16.12
C LYS A 57 15.79 -1.21 -14.93
N ARG A 58 14.48 -1.25 -15.17
CA ARG A 58 13.45 -0.99 -14.16
C ARG A 58 12.35 -2.04 -14.28
N LEU A 59 11.63 -2.25 -13.19
CA LEU A 59 10.41 -3.03 -13.15
C LEU A 59 9.24 -2.06 -13.01
N LEU A 60 8.40 -1.98 -14.04
CA LEU A 60 7.11 -1.31 -13.98
C LEU A 60 6.08 -2.30 -13.42
N LEU A 61 5.61 -2.04 -12.21
CA LEU A 61 4.63 -2.89 -11.53
C LEU A 61 3.27 -2.75 -12.19
N LEU A 62 2.69 -3.89 -12.59
CA LEU A 62 1.34 -3.95 -13.15
C LEU A 62 0.42 -4.46 -12.03
N GLY A 63 -0.71 -3.78 -11.79
CA GLY A 63 -1.69 -4.13 -10.76
C GLY A 63 -2.50 -5.39 -11.10
N ILE A 64 -1.85 -6.40 -11.67
CA ILE A 64 -2.44 -7.57 -12.29
C ILE A 64 -1.76 -8.82 -11.74
N SER A 65 -2.55 -9.79 -11.27
CA SER A 65 -2.05 -11.01 -10.60
C SER A 65 -1.31 -11.98 -11.52
N GLY A 66 -1.50 -11.90 -12.84
CA GLY A 66 -0.93 -12.84 -13.80
C GLY A 66 -0.95 -12.32 -15.24
N PRO A 67 -0.08 -12.84 -16.12
CA PRO A 67 0.05 -12.35 -17.49
C PRO A 67 -1.24 -12.51 -18.29
N ASP A 68 -2.07 -13.53 -18.00
CA ASP A 68 -3.31 -13.80 -18.75
C ASP A 68 -4.38 -12.71 -18.60
N HIS A 69 -4.30 -11.94 -17.52
CA HIS A 69 -5.23 -10.84 -17.24
C HIS A 69 -4.83 -9.51 -17.88
N LEU A 70 -3.63 -9.42 -18.48
CA LEU A 70 -3.21 -8.24 -19.24
C LEU A 70 -3.79 -8.31 -20.68
N PRO A 71 -4.50 -7.27 -21.16
CA PRO A 71 -5.05 -7.25 -22.51
C PRO A 71 -4.00 -7.43 -23.59
N SER A 72 -4.38 -8.05 -24.71
CA SER A 72 -3.47 -8.31 -25.84
C SER A 72 -2.83 -7.04 -26.38
N GLU A 73 -3.57 -5.94 -26.46
CA GLU A 73 -3.05 -4.63 -26.90
C GLU A 73 -1.90 -4.14 -26.00
N ALA A 74 -2.05 -4.26 -24.68
CA ALA A 74 -1.03 -3.87 -23.72
C ALA A 74 0.20 -4.81 -23.78
N LYS A 75 -0.03 -6.11 -23.97
CA LYS A 75 1.05 -7.11 -24.18
C LYS A 75 1.85 -6.80 -25.44
N GLU A 76 1.18 -6.56 -26.55
CA GLU A 76 1.79 -6.24 -27.84
C GLU A 76 2.59 -4.93 -27.76
N TYR A 77 2.03 -3.91 -27.10
CA TYR A 77 2.73 -2.66 -26.88
C TYR A 77 4.02 -2.85 -26.06
N LEU A 78 3.96 -3.62 -24.96
CA LEU A 78 5.15 -3.95 -24.16
C LEU A 78 6.20 -4.73 -24.98
N ASN A 79 5.77 -5.73 -25.73
CA ASN A 79 6.65 -6.52 -26.60
C ASN A 79 7.32 -5.64 -27.67
N SER A 80 6.58 -4.71 -28.28
CA SER A 80 7.12 -3.76 -29.27
C SER A 80 8.21 -2.85 -28.71
N LYS A 81 8.22 -2.66 -27.38
CA LYS A 81 9.20 -1.85 -26.65
C LYS A 81 10.36 -2.67 -26.10
N GLY A 82 10.37 -3.99 -26.33
CA GLY A 82 11.36 -4.92 -25.82
C GLY A 82 11.20 -5.24 -24.33
N ALA A 83 10.02 -4.98 -23.76
CA ALA A 83 9.76 -5.26 -22.36
C ALA A 83 9.53 -6.76 -22.13
N THR A 84 9.98 -7.27 -20.98
CA THR A 84 9.78 -8.67 -20.59
C THR A 84 8.87 -8.73 -19.37
N LEU A 85 7.80 -9.53 -19.42
CA LEU A 85 6.93 -9.75 -18.26
C LEU A 85 7.59 -10.72 -17.28
N VAL A 86 7.60 -10.34 -16.01
CA VAL A 86 8.16 -11.14 -14.90
C VAL A 86 7.16 -11.21 -13.75
N SER A 87 7.20 -12.30 -12.99
CA SER A 87 6.46 -12.40 -11.73
C SER A 87 7.07 -11.48 -10.68
N HIS A 88 6.22 -10.82 -9.90
CA HIS A 88 6.63 -9.94 -8.80
C HIS A 88 5.65 -10.10 -7.63
N SER A 89 6.06 -9.68 -6.43
CA SER A 89 5.14 -9.46 -5.31
C SER A 89 5.50 -8.19 -4.57
N ILE A 90 4.51 -7.48 -4.06
CA ILE A 90 4.74 -6.42 -3.07
C ILE A 90 4.38 -6.94 -1.67
N GLU A 91 5.06 -6.43 -0.65
CA GLU A 91 4.68 -6.64 0.75
C GLU A 91 4.02 -5.36 1.25
N LEU A 92 2.76 -5.48 1.69
CA LEU A 92 2.09 -4.45 2.46
C LEU A 92 2.32 -4.76 3.92
N ASP A 93 2.86 -3.82 4.67
CA ASP A 93 3.14 -3.96 6.10
C ASP A 93 2.15 -3.14 6.94
N TYR A 94 2.40 -3.08 8.25
CA TYR A 94 1.56 -2.35 9.19
C TYR A 94 1.40 -0.87 8.82
N ASP A 95 2.47 -0.22 8.34
CA ASP A 95 2.49 1.21 8.05
C ASP A 95 1.75 1.56 6.76
N TYR A 96 1.42 0.57 5.92
CA TYR A 96 0.57 0.75 4.75
C TYR A 96 -0.88 1.12 5.14
N TRP A 97 -1.45 0.41 6.12
CA TRP A 97 -2.86 0.49 6.48
C TRP A 97 -3.23 1.81 7.17
N THR A 98 -4.50 2.21 7.07
CA THR A 98 -5.01 3.35 7.83
C THR A 98 -5.36 2.95 9.26
N ALA A 99 -5.37 3.93 10.17
CA ALA A 99 -5.81 3.69 11.54
C ALA A 99 -7.22 3.09 11.61
N ASP A 100 -8.14 3.53 10.74
CA ASP A 100 -9.49 2.95 10.66
C ASP A 100 -9.45 1.47 10.24
N GLN A 101 -8.66 1.12 9.22
CA GLN A 101 -8.52 -0.28 8.78
C GLN A 101 -7.94 -1.18 9.89
N ILE A 102 -6.93 -0.68 10.61
CA ILE A 102 -6.31 -1.40 11.72
C ILE A 102 -7.31 -1.58 12.86
N LEU A 103 -7.99 -0.51 13.29
CA LEU A 103 -8.94 -0.56 14.40
C LEU A 103 -10.13 -1.47 14.10
N ARG A 104 -10.70 -1.41 12.90
CA ARG A 104 -11.78 -2.34 12.50
C ARG A 104 -11.36 -3.81 12.54
N ALA A 105 -10.08 -4.11 12.28
CA ALA A 105 -9.58 -5.48 12.26
C ALA A 105 -9.35 -6.06 13.67
N VAL A 106 -9.12 -5.21 14.68
CA VAL A 106 -8.75 -5.65 16.04
C VAL A 106 -9.80 -5.37 17.11
N LEU A 107 -10.71 -4.44 16.86
CA LEU A 107 -11.81 -4.13 17.75
C LEU A 107 -12.98 -5.09 17.54
N PRO A 108 -13.76 -5.38 18.60
CA PRO A 108 -14.98 -6.18 18.46
C PRO A 108 -15.95 -5.56 17.45
N PRO A 109 -16.55 -6.37 16.55
CA PRO A 109 -17.46 -5.87 15.52
C PRO A 109 -18.75 -5.26 16.10
N GLU A 110 -19.08 -5.55 17.36
CA GLU A 110 -20.28 -5.04 18.05
C GLU A 110 -20.15 -3.58 18.52
N LEU A 111 -18.95 -2.97 18.47
CA LEU A 111 -18.73 -1.58 18.89
C LEU A 111 -19.28 -0.52 17.91
N GLY A 112 -19.92 -0.96 16.82
CA GLY A 112 -20.66 -0.09 15.89
C GLY A 112 -19.89 0.29 14.62
N GLU A 113 -20.55 1.05 13.74
CA GLU A 113 -19.95 1.53 12.50
C GLU A 113 -19.09 2.78 12.73
N GLY A 114 -17.81 2.68 12.35
CA GLY A 114 -16.84 3.79 12.34
C GLY A 114 -15.84 3.70 13.49
N SER A 115 -14.55 3.55 13.18
CA SER A 115 -13.50 3.52 14.20
C SER A 115 -13.28 4.92 14.80
N PRO A 116 -12.95 5.03 16.09
CA PRO A 116 -12.63 6.31 16.72
C PRO A 116 -11.25 6.79 16.27
N THR A 117 -11.19 7.43 15.09
CA THR A 117 -9.95 7.96 14.51
C THR A 117 -9.86 9.47 14.55
N ALA A 118 -10.91 10.17 14.99
CA ALA A 118 -10.91 11.62 15.08
C ALA A 118 -10.22 12.10 16.37
N PHE A 119 -9.25 13.00 16.24
CA PHE A 119 -8.53 13.61 17.35
C PHE A 119 -8.21 15.08 17.04
N SER A 120 -7.91 15.86 18.07
CA SER A 120 -7.34 17.20 17.97
C SER A 120 -5.92 17.21 18.53
N ILE A 121 -5.05 18.07 17.99
CA ILE A 121 -3.68 18.23 18.49
C ILE A 121 -3.58 19.56 19.24
N ASN A 122 -3.13 19.50 20.49
CA ASN A 122 -2.76 20.66 21.29
C ASN A 122 -1.26 20.56 21.63
N GLY A 123 -0.41 21.21 20.83
CA GLY A 123 1.05 21.06 20.94
C GLY A 123 1.49 19.65 20.53
N HIS A 124 2.07 18.90 21.45
CA HIS A 124 2.48 17.49 21.25
C HIS A 124 1.46 16.48 21.83
N ILE A 125 0.31 16.96 22.29
CA ILE A 125 -0.73 16.13 22.91
C ILE A 125 -1.88 15.95 21.92
N ALA A 126 -2.16 14.70 21.56
CA ALA A 126 -3.37 14.34 20.84
C ALA A 126 -4.52 14.09 21.84
N HIS A 127 -5.61 14.84 21.69
CA HIS A 127 -6.84 14.67 22.46
C HIS A 127 -7.91 13.99 21.62
N MET A 128 -8.52 12.94 22.17
CA MET A 128 -9.48 12.10 21.45
C MET A 128 -10.72 11.88 22.30
N ASN A 129 -11.90 12.05 21.70
CA ASN A 129 -13.18 11.81 22.35
C ASN A 129 -13.63 10.38 22.05
N LEU A 130 -13.58 9.51 23.07
CA LEU A 130 -14.06 8.14 22.98
C LEU A 130 -15.44 8.01 23.64
N ARG A 131 -16.33 7.25 23.01
CA ARG A 131 -17.56 6.79 23.68
C ARG A 131 -17.21 5.72 24.71
N ASP A 132 -18.10 5.52 25.68
CA ASP A 132 -17.87 4.59 26.80
C ASP A 132 -17.54 3.16 26.34
N GLU A 133 -18.18 2.70 25.27
CA GLU A 133 -17.94 1.40 24.63
C GLU A 133 -16.48 1.19 24.16
N TYR A 134 -15.76 2.26 23.83
CA TYR A 134 -14.36 2.24 23.39
C TYR A 134 -13.36 2.41 24.54
N LEU A 135 -13.77 2.85 25.73
CA LEU A 135 -12.88 3.08 26.87
C LEU A 135 -12.07 1.84 27.29
N PRO A 136 -12.58 0.59 27.21
CA PRO A 136 -11.78 -0.61 27.45
C PRO A 136 -10.59 -0.74 26.49
N TYR A 137 -10.66 -0.13 25.30
CA TYR A 137 -9.67 -0.21 24.23
C TYR A 137 -8.85 1.08 24.07
N ARG A 138 -9.03 2.09 24.92
CA ARG A 138 -8.42 3.43 24.79
C ARG A 138 -6.91 3.43 24.54
N PHE A 139 -6.17 2.52 25.16
CA PHE A 139 -4.71 2.43 24.98
C PHE A 139 -4.33 1.83 23.62
N LEU A 140 -5.07 0.81 23.17
CA LEU A 140 -4.89 0.22 21.84
C LEU A 140 -5.20 1.26 20.76
N ILE A 141 -6.31 1.97 20.91
CA ILE A 141 -6.71 3.05 19.99
C ILE A 141 -5.63 4.14 19.96
N GLY A 142 -5.21 4.62 21.14
CA GLY A 142 -4.13 5.59 21.25
C GLY A 142 -2.84 5.14 20.57
N GLN A 143 -2.44 3.88 20.74
CA GLN A 143 -1.25 3.33 20.10
C GLN A 143 -1.36 3.34 18.57
N VAL A 144 -2.49 2.91 18.00
CA VAL A 144 -2.69 2.89 16.54
C VAL A 144 -2.65 4.31 15.96
N ILE A 145 -3.27 5.27 16.64
CA ILE A 145 -3.25 6.68 16.21
C ILE A 145 -1.83 7.25 16.27
N LEU A 146 -1.07 6.97 17.34
CA LEU A 146 0.32 7.39 17.45
C LEU A 146 1.20 6.82 16.33
N ASP A 147 1.03 5.53 16.02
CA ASP A 147 1.84 4.85 15.01
C ASP A 147 1.55 5.39 13.59
N VAL A 148 0.27 5.54 13.22
CA VAL A 148 -0.13 5.71 11.80
C VAL A 148 -0.45 7.15 11.43
N CYS A 149 -0.89 7.98 12.38
CA CYS A 149 -1.27 9.37 12.10
C CYS A 149 -0.10 10.35 12.20
N ASN A 150 1.15 9.85 12.22
CA ASN A 150 2.38 10.63 12.15
C ASN A 150 2.46 11.73 13.23
N LEU A 151 2.05 11.41 14.45
CA LEU A 151 2.08 12.33 15.60
C LEU A 151 3.51 12.66 16.09
N TYR A 152 4.53 12.11 15.46
CA TYR A 152 5.90 12.61 15.55
C TYR A 152 6.09 13.75 14.56
N LEU A 153 5.85 14.99 15.02
CA LEU A 153 6.46 16.17 14.40
C LEU A 153 7.96 16.19 14.75
N PRO A 154 8.84 16.66 13.83
CA PRO A 154 10.29 16.72 14.03
C PRO A 154 10.71 17.58 15.22
#